data_AF-A0A3Q4GQK5-F1
#
_entry.id   AF-A0A3Q4GQK5-F1
#
_cell.length_a   1.000
_cell.length_b   1.000
_cell.length_c   1.000
_cell.angle_alpha   90.00
_cell.angle_beta   90.00
_cell.angle_gamma   90.00
#
_symmetry.space_group_name_H-M   'P 1'
#
loop_
_entity.id
_entity.type
_entity.pdbx_description
1 polymer ?
#
loop_
_entity_poly.entity_id
_entity_poly.type
_entity_poly.pdbx_seq_one_letter_code
_entity_poly.pdbx_strand_id
1 'polypeptide(L)'
;MCAAPELTSLPPSLHQTGERVQGFLQDTLRGGPAKRSPELPAPLGLLSAELVELGTAFGRIVHFNQTVFGPFYAPILRKLLFQPVGAEAGEDSR
;
A
#
# COMPACT_ATOMS: atom_id res chain seq x y z
N MET A 1 -4.14 -11.04 8.81
CA MET A 1 -2.84 -10.73 8.17
C MET A 1 -2.28 -12.04 7.63
N CYS A 2 -2.45 -12.31 6.34
CA CYS A 2 -1.84 -13.49 5.72
C CYS A 2 -0.37 -13.17 5.50
N ALA A 3 0.50 -13.69 6.37
CA ALA A 3 1.89 -13.86 6.00
C ALA A 3 1.92 -14.90 4.88
N ALA A 4 2.33 -14.51 3.68
CA ALA A 4 2.58 -15.47 2.61
C ALA A 4 3.78 -16.34 3.06
N PRO A 5 3.59 -17.65 3.30
CA PRO A 5 4.62 -18.51 3.89
C PRO A 5 5.84 -18.74 2.98
N GLU A 6 5.77 -18.30 1.72
CA GLU A 6 6.79 -18.48 0.68
C GLU A 6 8.02 -17.57 0.82
N LEU A 7 7.98 -16.48 1.60
CA LEU A 7 9.11 -15.56 1.73
C LEU A 7 10.17 -16.00 2.75
N THR A 8 9.83 -16.93 3.65
CA THR A 8 10.72 -17.41 4.71
C THR A 8 11.76 -18.44 4.26
N SER A 9 11.70 -18.93 3.02
CA SER A 9 12.63 -19.97 2.49
C SER A 9 13.67 -19.44 1.50
N LEU A 10 13.66 -18.15 1.19
CA LEU A 10 14.58 -17.58 0.20
C LEU A 10 16.00 -17.44 0.75
N PRO A 11 17.03 -17.62 -0.11
CA PRO A 11 18.40 -17.38 0.30
C PRO A 11 18.57 -15.93 0.78
N PRO A 12 19.45 -15.65 1.76
CA PRO A 12 19.57 -14.33 2.39
C PRO A 12 19.87 -13.18 1.40
N SER A 13 20.48 -13.48 0.25
CA SER A 13 20.68 -12.53 -0.85
C SER A 13 19.39 -12.13 -1.57
N LEU A 14 18.41 -13.04 -1.69
CA LEU A 14 17.09 -12.72 -2.26
C LEU A 14 16.23 -11.93 -1.28
N HIS A 15 16.37 -12.15 0.03
CA HIS A 15 15.66 -11.36 1.05
C HIS A 15 15.96 -9.87 0.89
N GLN A 16 17.24 -9.53 0.69
CA GLN A 16 17.68 -8.15 0.49
C GLN A 16 17.21 -7.56 -0.86
N THR A 17 16.93 -8.40 -1.86
CA THR A 17 16.35 -7.96 -3.13
C THR A 17 14.86 -7.66 -2.97
N GLY A 18 14.11 -8.55 -2.28
CA GLY A 18 12.69 -8.36 -1.99
C GLY A 18 12.40 -7.07 -1.23
N GLU A 19 13.17 -6.79 -0.17
CA GLU A 19 13.08 -5.54 0.60
C GLU A 19 13.24 -4.29 -0.28
N ARG A 20 14.11 -4.34 -1.29
CA ARG A 20 14.40 -3.18 -2.17
C ARG A 20 13.33 -2.98 -3.22
N VAL A 21 12.78 -4.07 -3.78
CA VAL A 21 11.61 -4.01 -4.66
C VAL A 21 10.41 -3.47 -3.89
N GLN A 22 10.20 -3.94 -2.66
CA GLN A 22 9.15 -3.44 -1.79
C GLN A 22 9.31 -1.93 -1.52
N GLY A 23 10.51 -1.47 -1.17
CA GLY A 23 10.80 -0.05 -0.98
C GLY A 23 10.49 0.78 -2.23
N PHE A 24 10.94 0.33 -3.41
CA PHE A 24 10.65 0.99 -4.68
C PHE A 24 9.15 1.10 -4.96
N LEU A 25 8.38 0.04 -4.73
CA LEU A 25 6.93 0.04 -4.92
C LEU A 25 6.23 0.99 -3.91
N GLN A 26 6.68 1.03 -2.66
CA GLN A 26 6.17 1.96 -1.66
C GLN A 26 6.43 3.42 -2.07
N ASP A 27 7.63 3.73 -2.57
CA ASP A 27 7.98 5.08 -3.03
C ASP A 27 7.15 5.49 -4.25
N THR A 28 6.87 4.53 -5.14
CA THR A 28 5.99 4.75 -6.29
C THR A 28 4.57 5.14 -5.87
N LEU A 29 4.07 4.63 -4.73
CA LEU A 29 2.77 5.05 -4.19
C LEU A 29 2.80 6.43 -3.50
N ARG A 30 3.96 6.84 -2.95
CA ARG A 30 4.14 8.16 -2.32
C ARG A 30 4.24 9.28 -3.35
N GLY A 31 4.80 8.96 -4.52
CA GLY A 31 4.75 9.82 -5.69
C GLY A 31 3.35 9.77 -6.31
N GLY A 32 2.55 10.84 -6.18
CA GLY A 32 1.31 10.97 -6.96
C GLY A 32 1.58 10.81 -8.48
N PRO A 33 0.53 10.68 -9.32
CA PRO A 33 0.65 10.29 -10.74
C PRO A 33 1.55 11.17 -11.62
N ALA A 34 2.00 12.33 -11.13
CA ALA A 34 2.90 13.27 -11.80
C ALA A 34 4.34 13.30 -11.26
N LYS A 35 4.68 12.50 -10.24
CA LYS A 35 6.03 12.51 -9.64
C LYS A 35 6.94 11.49 -10.32
N ARG A 36 8.15 11.96 -10.64
CA ARG A 36 9.29 11.22 -11.22
C ARG A 36 9.48 9.87 -10.52
N SER A 37 9.79 8.83 -11.29
CA SER A 37 10.11 7.50 -10.77
C SER A 37 11.16 7.59 -9.65
N PRO A 38 10.99 6.86 -8.55
CA PRO A 38 11.96 6.84 -7.46
C PRO A 38 13.33 6.40 -7.97
N GLU A 39 14.39 6.95 -7.38
CA GLU A 39 15.76 6.62 -7.75
C GLU A 39 16.03 5.14 -7.45
N LEU A 40 16.42 4.38 -8.48
CA LEU A 40 16.66 2.96 -8.32
C LEU A 40 17.99 2.71 -7.57
N PRO A 41 17.99 1.89 -6.53
CA PRO A 41 19.24 1.46 -5.90
C PRO A 41 20.15 0.76 -6.92
N ALA A 42 21.43 1.16 -7.01
CA ALA A 42 22.38 0.74 -8.06
C ALA A 42 22.37 -0.77 -8.45
N PRO A 43 22.26 -1.73 -7.51
CA PRO A 43 22.24 -3.17 -7.85
C PRO A 43 20.91 -3.66 -8.46
N LEU A 44 19.86 -2.83 -8.51
CA LEU A 44 18.63 -3.10 -9.28
C LEU A 44 18.66 -2.44 -10.67
N GLY A 45 19.75 -1.74 -11.02
CA GLY A 45 19.84 -0.98 -12.27
C GLY A 45 19.61 -1.81 -13.54
N LEU A 46 19.96 -3.10 -13.51
CA LEU A 46 19.73 -4.04 -14.63
C LEU A 46 18.24 -4.35 -14.86
N LEU A 47 17.39 -4.19 -13.84
CA LEU A 47 15.94 -4.42 -13.89
C LEU A 47 15.15 -3.11 -13.86
N SER A 48 15.82 -1.99 -14.16
CA SER A 48 15.26 -0.65 -13.96
C SER A 48 14.03 -0.39 -14.83
N ALA A 49 14.04 -0.85 -16.08
CA ALA A 49 12.91 -0.68 -16.99
C ALA A 49 11.69 -1.49 -16.52
N GLU A 50 11.91 -2.75 -16.15
CA GLU A 50 10.87 -3.68 -15.68
C GLU A 50 10.29 -3.21 -14.34
N LEU A 51 11.13 -2.71 -13.43
CA LEU A 51 10.67 -2.16 -12.16
C LEU A 51 9.85 -0.87 -12.35
N VAL A 52 10.24 0.00 -13.27
CA VAL A 52 9.47 1.22 -13.59
C VAL A 52 8.11 0.86 -14.18
N GLU A 53 8.05 -0.10 -15.11
CA GLU A 53 6.80 -0.58 -15.68
C GLU A 53 5.90 -1.21 -14.61
N LEU A 54 6.45 -2.10 -13.78
CA LEU A 54 5.76 -2.75 -12.67
C LEU A 54 5.23 -1.72 -11.66
N GLY A 55 6.07 -0.77 -11.25
CA GLY A 55 5.68 0.31 -10.34
C GLY A 55 4.55 1.16 -10.90
N THR A 56 4.60 1.48 -12.20
CA THR A 56 3.55 2.24 -12.88
C THR A 56 2.22 1.49 -12.89
N ALA A 57 2.24 0.20 -13.26
CA ALA A 57 1.04 -0.63 -13.27
C ALA A 57 0.47 -0.81 -11.85
N PHE A 58 1.34 -1.09 -10.88
CA PHE A 58 0.98 -1.23 -9.47
C PHE A 58 0.32 0.06 -8.93
N GLY A 59 0.93 1.22 -9.17
CA GLY A 59 0.39 2.51 -8.75
C GLY A 59 -1.00 2.78 -9.34
N ARG A 60 -1.22 2.48 -10.62
CA ARG A 60 -2.53 2.61 -11.28
C ARG A 60 -3.59 1.74 -10.62
N ILE A 61 -3.29 0.46 -10.35
CA ILE A 61 -4.22 -0.48 -9.72
C ILE A 61 -4.55 -0.03 -8.29
N VAL A 62 -3.53 0.35 -7.51
CA VAL A 62 -3.74 0.81 -6.13
C VAL A 62 -4.58 2.09 -6.10
N HIS A 63 -4.29 3.05 -6.99
CA HIS A 63 -5.06 4.29 -7.07
C HIS A 63 -6.52 4.03 -7.46
N PHE A 64 -6.75 3.20 -8.48
CA PHE A 64 -8.10 2.81 -8.88
C PHE A 64 -8.87 2.15 -7.73
N ASN A 65 -8.24 1.20 -7.03
CA ASN A 65 -8.83 0.55 -5.86
C ASN A 65 -9.16 1.57 -4.77
N GLN A 66 -8.27 2.53 -4.49
CA GLN A 66 -8.56 3.60 -3.53
C GLN A 66 -9.75 4.47 -3.96
N THR A 67 -9.88 4.79 -5.25
CA THR A 67 -11.02 5.58 -5.76
C THR A 67 -12.34 4.82 -5.66
N VAL A 68 -12.34 3.51 -5.92
CA VAL A 68 -13.55 2.67 -5.86
C VAL A 68 -13.93 2.36 -4.41
N PHE A 69 -12.97 1.92 -3.61
CA PHE A 69 -13.22 1.42 -2.26
C PHE A 69 -13.16 2.51 -1.18
N GLY A 70 -12.39 3.58 -1.41
CA GLY A 70 -12.24 4.69 -0.46
C GLY A 70 -13.57 5.29 -0.01
N PRO A 71 -14.46 5.69 -0.93
CA PRO A 71 -15.79 6.22 -0.57
C PRO A 71 -16.64 5.23 0.24
N PHE A 72 -16.53 3.94 -0.08
CA PHE A 72 -17.27 2.89 0.62
C PHE A 72 -16.76 2.66 2.06
N TYR A 73 -15.45 2.58 2.26
CA TYR A 73 -14.87 2.32 3.59
C TYR A 73 -14.74 3.56 4.47
N ALA A 74 -14.64 4.75 3.90
CA ALA A 74 -14.48 6.00 4.65
C ALA A 74 -15.51 6.22 5.77
N PRO A 75 -16.83 6.02 5.59
CA PRO A 75 -17.78 6.16 6.68
C PRO A 75 -17.63 5.08 7.77
N ILE A 76 -17.32 3.83 7.41
CA ILE A 76 -17.10 2.73 8.36
C ILE A 76 -15.88 3.03 9.24
N LEU A 77 -14.76 3.41 8.61
CA LEU A 77 -13.54 3.75 9.32
C LEU A 77 -13.71 4.98 10.21
N ARG A 78 -14.47 6.00 9.76
CA ARG A 78 -14.77 7.17 10.62
C ARG A 78 -15.52 6.78 11.89
N LYS A 79 -16.52 5.90 11.78
CA LYS A 79 -17.25 5.40 12.95
C LYS A 79 -16.32 4.67 13.90
N LEU A 80 -15.51 3.74 13.40
CA LEU A 80 -14.59 2.95 14.22
C LEU A 80 -13.48 3.77 14.89
N LEU A 81 -12.96 4.80 14.21
CA LEU A 81 -11.80 5.57 14.69
C LEU A 81 -12.20 6.79 15.53
N PHE A 82 -13.38 7.36 15.31
CA PHE A 82 -13.76 8.65 15.90
C PHE A 82 -15.08 8.65 16.67
N GLN A 83 -15.84 7.55 16.68
CA GLN A 83 -16.98 7.43 17.60
C GLN A 83 -16.54 6.71 18.89
N PRO A 84 -16.84 7.27 20.07
CA PRO A 84 -16.62 6.56 21.32
C PRO A 84 -17.49 5.31 21.34
N VAL A 85 -16.91 4.18 21.74
CA VAL A 85 -17.68 2.97 22.05
C VAL A 85 -18.59 3.32 23.25
N GLY A 86 -19.88 3.51 23.02
CA GLY A 86 -20.87 3.76 24.09
C GLY A 86 -21.65 5.08 24.07
N ALA A 87 -21.67 5.85 22.97
CA ALA A 87 -22.52 7.05 22.88
C ALA A 87 -24.00 6.77 22.51
N GLU A 88 -24.47 5.52 22.60
CA GLU A 88 -25.87 5.14 22.41
C GLU A 88 -26.44 4.62 23.75
N ALA A 89 -26.57 5.51 24.73
CA ALA A 89 -27.35 5.26 25.95
C ALA A 89 -27.80 6.61 26.54
N GLY A 90 -28.87 7.19 25.99
CA GLY A 90 -29.45 8.40 26.56
C GLY A 90 -30.65 8.90 25.78
N GLU A 91 -31.84 8.65 26.34
CA GLU A 91 -33.08 9.41 26.14
C GLU A 91 -33.77 9.36 24.76
N ASP A 92 -34.69 8.41 24.62
CA ASP A 92 -36.05 8.76 24.21
C ASP A 92 -37.09 7.80 24.84
N SER A 93 -37.69 8.23 25.95
CA SER A 93 -39.05 7.88 26.33
C SER A 93 -39.53 8.87 27.40
N ARG A 94 -40.47 9.70 26.97
CA ARG A 94 -41.21 10.69 27.74
C ARG A 94 -42.52 10.09 28.24
#